data_AF-A0A256LJ45-F1
#
_entry.id   AF-A0A256LJ45-F1
#
_cell.length_a   1.000
_cell.length_b   1.000
_cell.length_c   1.000
_cell.angle_alpha   90.00
_cell.angle_beta   90.00
_cell.angle_gamma   90.00
#
_symmetry.space_group_name_H-M   'P 1'
#
loop_
_entity.id
_entity.type
_entity.pdbx_description
1 polymer ?
#
loop_
_entity_poly.entity_id
_entity_poly.type
_entity_poly.pdbx_seq_one_letter_code
_entity_poly.pdbx_strand_id
1 'polypeptide(L)'
;MYPRKEAKKKAFSYYKAWRKKSKDHTYAVMRDKLETYLKYIKINDLPMRFIQIGSTWFNGRFDDKLDLTPQKSSNQRYKQTKPVRKAMDWKAYEAEMAKEGTKKRPKLTEEERTKIFREFGSDSNTKI
;
A
#
# COMPACT_ATOMS: atom_id res chain seq x y z
N MET A 1 -4.06 -26.37 -12.15
CA MET A 1 -5.32 -27.12 -11.93
C MET A 1 -6.31 -26.18 -11.25
N TYR A 2 -7.29 -25.62 -11.95
CA TYR A 2 -8.55 -25.00 -11.46
C TYR A 2 -9.52 -24.91 -12.64
N PRO A 3 -10.87 -24.90 -12.49
CA PRO A 3 -11.71 -24.72 -11.29
C PRO A 3 -11.62 -25.84 -10.23
N ARG A 4 -12.20 -25.61 -9.04
CA ARG A 4 -12.27 -26.63 -7.96
C ARG A 4 -12.98 -27.88 -8.45
N LYS A 5 -12.39 -29.05 -8.20
CA LYS A 5 -12.87 -30.35 -8.70
C LYS A 5 -14.05 -30.93 -7.90
N GLU A 6 -14.91 -30.08 -7.39
CA GLU A 6 -16.16 -30.46 -6.73
C GLU A 6 -17.28 -30.65 -7.77
N ALA A 7 -18.26 -31.51 -7.45
CA ALA A 7 -19.41 -31.79 -8.32
C ALA A 7 -19.08 -32.16 -9.79
N LYS A 8 -18.02 -32.95 -9.99
CA LYS A 8 -17.48 -33.35 -11.32
C LYS A 8 -18.56 -33.86 -12.31
N LYS A 9 -19.49 -34.69 -11.84
CA LYS A 9 -20.59 -35.24 -12.67
C LYS A 9 -21.46 -34.12 -13.26
N LYS A 10 -21.80 -33.10 -12.46
CA LYS A 10 -22.59 -31.93 -12.90
C LYS A 10 -21.77 -31.08 -13.88
N ALA A 11 -20.51 -30.80 -13.54
CA ALA A 11 -19.61 -30.05 -14.42
C ALA A 11 -19.50 -30.68 -15.83
N PHE A 12 -19.31 -32.01 -15.89
CA PHE A 12 -19.26 -32.74 -17.14
C PHE A 12 -20.59 -32.69 -17.91
N SER A 13 -21.73 -32.77 -17.20
CA SER A 13 -23.05 -32.62 -17.81
C SER A 13 -23.22 -31.23 -18.45
N TYR A 14 -22.84 -30.16 -17.76
CA TYR A 14 -22.89 -28.80 -18.29
C TYR A 14 -21.97 -28.61 -19.50
N TYR A 15 -20.73 -29.14 -19.45
CA TYR A 15 -19.83 -29.11 -20.61
C TYR A 15 -20.44 -29.82 -21.82
N LYS A 16 -21.01 -31.02 -21.64
CA LYS A 16 -21.70 -31.74 -22.72
C LYS A 16 -22.88 -30.95 -23.27
N ALA A 17 -23.69 -30.34 -22.40
CA ALA A 17 -24.80 -29.50 -22.81
C ALA A 17 -24.32 -28.30 -23.62
N TRP A 18 -23.25 -27.63 -23.17
CA TRP A 18 -22.61 -26.53 -23.90
C TRP A 18 -22.12 -26.98 -25.29
N ARG A 19 -21.38 -28.09 -25.38
CA ARG A 19 -20.91 -28.69 -26.65
C ARG A 19 -22.05 -29.00 -27.63
N LYS A 20 -23.25 -29.32 -27.14
CA LYS A 20 -24.41 -29.62 -27.98
C LYS A 20 -25.12 -28.38 -28.54
N LYS A 21 -24.92 -27.20 -27.93
CA LYS A 21 -25.63 -25.96 -28.34
C LYS A 21 -25.15 -25.40 -29.68
N SER A 22 -23.87 -25.56 -30.02
CA SER A 22 -23.30 -25.07 -31.28
C SER A 22 -22.13 -25.94 -31.71
N LYS A 23 -21.87 -26.01 -33.02
CA LYS A 23 -20.68 -26.65 -33.60
C LYS A 23 -19.39 -25.90 -33.26
N ASP A 24 -19.49 -24.58 -33.03
CA ASP A 24 -18.36 -23.71 -32.70
C ASP A 24 -17.86 -23.90 -31.27
N HIS A 25 -18.68 -24.53 -30.43
CA HIS A 25 -18.31 -24.91 -29.07
C HIS A 25 -17.35 -26.10 -29.14
N THR A 26 -16.07 -25.81 -29.41
CA THR A 26 -15.01 -26.81 -29.50
C THR A 26 -14.29 -26.95 -28.17
N TYR A 27 -13.47 -28.00 -28.08
CA TYR A 27 -12.61 -28.20 -26.92
C TYR A 27 -11.59 -27.05 -26.79
N ALA A 28 -11.05 -26.57 -27.91
CA ALA A 28 -10.10 -25.45 -27.96
C ALA A 28 -10.69 -24.19 -27.32
N VAL A 29 -11.92 -23.82 -27.71
CA VAL A 29 -12.61 -22.65 -27.13
C VAL A 29 -12.76 -22.76 -25.61
N MET A 30 -13.15 -23.95 -25.10
CA MET A 30 -13.27 -24.14 -23.65
C MET A 30 -11.90 -24.10 -22.95
N ARG A 31 -10.87 -24.61 -23.60
CA ARG A 31 -9.49 -24.57 -23.09
C ARG A 31 -8.99 -23.13 -23.01
N ASP A 32 -9.26 -22.28 -23.99
CA ASP A 32 -8.84 -20.87 -23.97
C ASP A 32 -9.53 -20.09 -22.84
N LYS A 33 -10.81 -20.36 -22.61
CA LYS A 33 -11.56 -19.81 -21.46
C LYS A 33 -10.98 -20.27 -20.13
N LEU A 34 -10.58 -21.54 -20.04
CA LEU A 34 -9.93 -22.10 -18.87
C LEU A 34 -8.57 -21.44 -18.60
N GLU A 35 -7.75 -21.26 -19.64
CA GLU A 35 -6.46 -20.57 -19.54
C GLU A 35 -6.62 -19.12 -19.08
N THR A 36 -7.63 -18.41 -19.61
CA THR A 36 -7.98 -17.05 -19.20
C THR A 36 -8.37 -16.99 -17.72
N TYR A 37 -9.18 -17.94 -17.27
CA TYR A 37 -9.56 -18.05 -15.86
C TYR A 37 -8.37 -18.36 -14.95
N LEU A 38 -7.43 -19.20 -15.39
CA LEU A 38 -6.20 -19.47 -14.66
C LEU A 38 -5.30 -18.24 -14.54
N LYS A 39 -5.19 -17.43 -15.60
CA LYS A 39 -4.49 -16.15 -15.56
C LYS A 39 -5.11 -15.21 -14.53
N TYR A 40 -6.44 -15.09 -14.52
CA TYR A 40 -7.16 -14.29 -13.53
C TYR A 40 -6.87 -14.71 -12.08
N ILE A 41 -6.91 -16.02 -11.78
CA ILE A 41 -6.59 -16.54 -10.45
C ILE A 41 -5.16 -16.17 -10.03
N LYS A 42 -4.21 -16.31 -10.96
CA LYS A 42 -2.80 -16.00 -10.72
C LYS A 42 -2.54 -14.52 -10.48
N ILE A 43 -3.21 -13.65 -11.26
CA ILE A 43 -3.06 -12.19 -11.16
C ILE A 43 -3.61 -11.66 -9.83
N ASN A 44 -4.74 -12.21 -9.39
CA ASN A 44 -5.44 -11.75 -8.19
C ASN A 44 -5.03 -12.51 -6.92
N ASP A 45 -4.08 -13.44 -7.02
CA ASP A 45 -3.64 -14.32 -5.93
C ASP A 45 -4.80 -14.90 -5.10
N LEU A 46 -5.80 -15.45 -5.80
CA LEU A 46 -7.05 -15.85 -5.16
C LEU A 46 -6.84 -17.12 -4.33
N PRO A 47 -7.15 -17.10 -3.01
CA PRO A 47 -7.12 -18.32 -2.21
C PRO A 47 -8.22 -19.29 -2.67
N MET A 48 -7.97 -20.59 -2.47
CA MET A 48 -8.82 -21.71 -2.92
C MET A 48 -10.32 -21.51 -2.67
N ARG A 49 -10.69 -20.95 -1.51
CA ARG A 49 -12.09 -20.71 -1.11
C ARG A 49 -12.86 -19.79 -2.08
N PHE A 50 -12.18 -18.87 -2.74
CA PHE A 50 -12.77 -17.93 -3.71
C PHE A 50 -12.70 -18.43 -5.15
N ILE A 51 -11.98 -19.53 -5.40
CA ILE A 51 -11.99 -20.19 -6.70
C ILE A 51 -13.36 -20.85 -6.90
N GLN A 52 -13.93 -20.71 -8.09
CA GLN A 52 -15.25 -21.26 -8.37
C GLN A 52 -15.23 -22.79 -8.38
N ILE A 53 -16.35 -23.39 -7.97
CA ILE A 53 -16.61 -24.82 -8.13
C ILE A 53 -16.73 -25.14 -9.62
N GLY A 54 -16.20 -26.29 -10.06
CA GLY A 54 -16.27 -26.73 -11.45
C GLY A 54 -17.69 -26.73 -12.00
N SER A 55 -18.68 -27.25 -11.25
CA SER A 55 -20.08 -27.21 -11.72
C SER A 55 -20.59 -25.79 -11.94
N THR A 56 -20.23 -24.84 -11.08
CA THR A 56 -20.62 -23.43 -11.20
C THR A 56 -19.94 -22.77 -12.40
N TRP A 57 -18.64 -23.02 -12.57
CA TRP A 57 -17.86 -22.49 -13.68
C TRP A 57 -18.38 -22.99 -15.04
N PHE A 58 -18.58 -24.31 -15.17
CA PHE A 58 -19.10 -24.93 -16.40
C PHE A 58 -20.59 -24.63 -16.66
N ASN A 59 -21.35 -24.12 -15.69
CA ASN A 59 -22.74 -23.68 -15.87
C ASN A 59 -22.87 -22.26 -16.47
N GLY A 60 -21.86 -21.80 -17.21
CA GLY A 60 -21.90 -20.53 -17.95
C GLY A 60 -21.08 -19.39 -17.34
N ARG A 61 -20.51 -19.56 -16.14
CA ARG A 61 -19.65 -18.52 -15.52
C ARG A 61 -18.28 -18.39 -16.20
N PHE A 62 -17.93 -19.31 -17.10
CA PHE A 62 -16.75 -19.18 -17.97
C PHE A 62 -16.82 -17.98 -18.93
N ASP A 63 -18.00 -17.37 -19.13
CA ASP A 63 -18.19 -16.17 -19.96
C ASP A 63 -18.18 -14.86 -19.14
N ASP A 64 -17.97 -14.95 -17.82
CA ASP A 64 -17.87 -13.76 -16.95
C ASP A 64 -16.71 -12.87 -17.43
N LYS A 65 -16.92 -11.55 -17.43
CA LYS A 65 -15.86 -10.58 -17.71
C LYS A 65 -14.85 -10.59 -16.55
N LEU A 66 -13.64 -11.08 -16.82
CA LEU A 66 -12.56 -11.17 -15.83
C LEU A 66 -11.62 -9.97 -15.97
N ASP A 67 -11.31 -9.33 -14.84
CA ASP A 67 -10.30 -8.28 -14.80
C ASP A 67 -8.90 -8.91 -14.77
N LEU A 68 -8.18 -8.79 -15.88
CA LEU A 68 -6.80 -9.26 -16.05
C LEU A 68 -5.77 -8.15 -15.79
N THR A 69 -6.18 -7.01 -15.23
CA THR A 69 -5.23 -5.97 -14.87
C THR A 69 -4.30 -6.49 -13.75
N PRO A 70 -2.97 -6.45 -13.94
CA PRO A 70 -2.04 -6.87 -12.90
C PRO A 70 -2.29 -6.08 -11.62
N GLN A 71 -2.59 -6.77 -10.52
CA GLN A 71 -2.70 -6.16 -9.20
C GLN A 71 -1.34 -5.50 -8.88
N LYS A 72 -1.30 -4.16 -8.87
CA LYS A 72 -0.14 -3.44 -8.34
C LYS A 72 0.01 -3.87 -6.90
N SER A 73 1.12 -4.53 -6.57
CA SER A 73 1.36 -5.07 -5.24
C SER A 73 0.94 -4.07 -4.16
N SER A 74 0.30 -4.52 -3.09
CA SER A 74 -0.04 -3.66 -1.94
C SER A 74 1.18 -2.90 -1.43
N ASN A 75 2.36 -3.50 -1.56
CA ASN A 75 3.66 -2.88 -1.26
C ASN A 75 3.99 -1.67 -2.16
N GLN A 76 3.50 -1.58 -3.39
CA GLN A 76 3.59 -0.35 -4.20
C GLN A 76 2.57 0.72 -3.78
N ARG A 77 1.39 0.33 -3.29
CA ARG A 77 0.41 1.28 -2.72
C ARG A 77 0.86 1.82 -1.35
N TYR A 78 1.56 1.01 -0.55
CA TYR A 78 2.13 1.42 0.75
C TYR A 78 3.47 2.15 0.63
N LYS A 79 4.16 2.03 -0.52
CA LYS A 79 5.30 2.88 -0.90
C LYS A 79 4.89 4.34 -1.22
N GLN A 80 3.77 4.83 -0.69
CA GLN A 80 3.63 6.24 -0.42
C GLN A 80 4.70 6.57 0.62
N THR A 81 5.88 6.98 0.14
CA THR A 81 6.96 7.46 0.98
C THR A 81 6.37 8.51 1.90
N LYS A 82 6.24 8.18 3.20
CA LYS A 82 5.94 9.20 4.20
C LYS A 82 6.96 10.31 3.97
N PRO A 83 6.57 11.58 3.74
CA PRO A 83 7.53 12.64 3.52
C PRO A 83 8.38 12.75 4.79
N VAL A 84 9.57 12.16 4.76
CA VAL A 84 10.56 12.29 5.82
C VAL A 84 11.18 13.67 5.60
N ARG A 85 10.89 14.60 6.51
CA ARG A 85 11.61 15.88 6.53
C ARG A 85 13.08 15.55 6.77
N LYS A 86 13.96 16.00 5.88
CA LYS A 86 15.40 15.92 6.11
C LYS A 86 15.72 16.71 7.38
N ALA A 87 16.56 16.15 8.24
CA ALA A 87 17.06 16.89 9.40
C ALA A 87 17.76 18.17 8.92
N MET A 88 17.68 19.23 9.72
CA MET A 88 18.45 20.45 9.46
C MET A 88 19.94 20.09 9.42
N ASP A 89 20.65 20.55 8.39
CA ASP A 89 22.11 20.41 8.36
C ASP A 89 22.72 21.46 9.29
N TRP A 90 22.98 21.05 10.54
CA TRP A 90 23.58 21.90 11.57
C TRP A 90 24.94 22.47 11.14
N LYS A 91 25.70 21.74 10.31
CA LYS A 91 27.03 22.18 9.86
C LYS A 91 26.92 23.29 8.82
N ALA A 92 25.94 23.19 7.92
CA ALA A 92 25.63 24.26 6.96
C ALA A 92 25.10 25.51 7.68
N TYR A 93 24.22 25.32 8.67
CA TYR A 93 23.71 26.42 9.51
C TYR A 93 24.84 27.15 10.25
N GLU A 94 25.76 26.43 10.88
CA GLU A 94 26.93 27.03 11.54
C GLU A 94 27.81 27.81 10.56
N ALA A 95 28.02 27.29 9.35
CA ALA A 95 28.80 27.96 8.32
C ALA A 95 28.11 29.23 7.79
N GLU A 96 26.78 29.22 7.63
CA GLU A 96 26.01 30.42 7.29
C GLU A 96 26.02 31.45 8.42
N MET A 97 25.86 31.03 9.67
CA MET A 97 25.93 31.91 10.84
C MET A 97 27.34 32.47 11.06
N ALA A 98 28.39 31.78 10.61
CA ALA A 98 29.76 32.28 10.62
C ALA A 98 30.03 33.27 9.47
N LYS A 99 29.31 33.14 8.34
CA LYS A 99 29.38 34.05 7.18
C LYS A 99 28.50 35.29 7.35
N GLU A 100 27.34 35.17 8.00
CA GLU A 100 26.57 36.27 8.60
C GLU A 100 27.36 36.83 9.79
N GLY A 101 28.52 37.41 9.52
CA GLY A 101 29.25 38.15 10.51
C GLY A 101 28.32 39.13 11.22
N THR A 102 28.26 39.00 12.55
CA THR A 102 27.83 40.05 13.49
C THR A 102 26.35 40.29 13.80
N LYS A 103 25.49 39.26 13.87
CA LYS A 103 24.42 39.33 14.89
C LYS A 103 24.96 38.76 16.20
N LYS A 104 25.74 39.60 16.91
CA LYS A 104 26.07 39.36 18.32
C LYS A 104 24.77 38.95 19.02
N ARG A 105 24.74 37.77 19.65
CA ARG A 105 23.73 37.50 20.68
C ARG A 105 23.71 38.75 21.57
N PRO A 106 22.57 39.38 21.85
CA PRO A 106 22.53 40.47 22.82
C PRO A 106 23.04 39.89 24.13
N LYS A 107 24.33 40.12 24.41
CA LYS A 107 24.93 39.77 25.68
C LYS A 107 24.49 40.88 26.59
N LEU A 108 23.56 40.56 27.49
CA LEU A 108 23.13 41.44 28.56
C LEU A 108 24.37 42.11 29.18
N THR A 109 24.41 43.44 29.15
CA THR A 109 25.52 44.23 29.66
C THR A 109 25.66 44.01 31.17
N GLU A 110 26.84 44.28 31.72
CA GLU A 110 27.10 44.06 33.15
C GLU A 110 26.17 44.89 34.05
N GLU A 111 25.79 46.08 33.58
CA GLU A 111 24.80 46.96 34.22
C GLU A 111 23.39 46.37 34.18
N GLU A 112 22.97 45.81 33.05
CA GLU A 112 21.67 45.15 32.94
C GLU A 112 21.63 43.85 33.77
N ARG A 113 22.74 43.11 33.85
CA ARG A 113 22.87 41.94 34.74
C ARG A 113 22.71 42.33 36.20
N THR A 114 23.43 43.35 36.66
CA THR A 114 23.37 43.80 38.06
C THR A 114 22.01 44.37 38.41
N LYS A 115 21.32 45.02 37.48
CA LYS A 115 19.93 45.47 37.64
C LYS A 115 18.97 44.29 37.84
N ILE A 116 19.09 43.23 37.04
CA ILE A 116 18.27 42.01 37.20
C ILE A 116 18.56 41.34 38.55
N PHE A 117 19.82 41.21 38.95
CA PHE A 117 20.18 40.63 40.26
C PHE A 117 19.69 41.49 41.43
N ARG A 118 19.64 42.81 41.29
CA ARG A 118 19.09 43.72 42.31
C ARG A 118 17.57 43.63 42.39
N GLU A 119 16.89 43.49 41.26
CA GLU A 119 15.41 43.50 41.16
C GLU A 119 14.79 42.15 41.55
N PHE A 120 15.48 41.03 41.29
CA PHE A 120 14.97 39.68 41.56
C PHE A 120 15.78 38.89 42.61
N GLY A 121 16.92 39.40 43.07
CA GLY A 121 17.78 38.71 44.04
C GLY A 121 17.51 39.06 45.51
N SER A 122 16.56 39.95 45.79
CA SER A 122 16.30 40.45 47.16
C SER A 122 15.00 39.94 47.80
N ASP A 123 14.48 38.78 47.39
CA ASP A 123 13.33 38.12 48.04
C ASP A 123 13.69 36.72 48.59
N SER A 124 14.84 36.60 49.24
CA SER A 124 15.16 35.43 50.06
C SER A 124 15.72 35.82 51.43
N ASN A 125 14.94 36.57 52.22
CA ASN A 125 15.11 36.60 53.67
C ASN A 125 13.80 36.93 54.41
N THR A 126 12.78 36.09 54.23
CA THR A 126 11.70 35.94 55.22
C THR A 126 11.93 34.64 55.99
N LYS A 127 12.22 34.82 57.28
CA LYS A 127 12.61 33.82 58.27
C LYS A 127 11.55 32.73 58.47
N ILE A 128 12.04 31.53 58.79
CA ILE A 128 11.36 30.48 59.56
C ILE A 128 11.01 31.02 60.95
#